data_AF-A0A1W9GFG0-F1
#
_entry.id   AF-A0A1W9GFG0-F1
#
_cell.length_a   1.000
_cell.length_b   1.000
_cell.length_c   1.000
_cell.angle_alpha   90.00
_cell.angle_beta   90.00
_cell.angle_gamma   90.00
#
_symmetry.space_group_name_H-M   'P 1'
#
loop_
_entity.id
_entity.type
_entity.pdbx_description
1 polymer ?
#
loop_
_entity_poly.entity_id
_entity_poly.type
_entity_poly.pdbx_seq_one_letter_code
_entity_poly.pdbx_strand_id
1 'polypeptide(L)'
;MRPFRRLWGLTLISTALWFFGSSLETGASAQQVNLQPDHATPGATVVVSGKGLGQFKSVQFNKVTFAGVPALIQLWEPDLVEVKVPFKATTGPVEMLIGKKKLSAGMFTVVTPRIESITPMEAGRGTMVTITGEHFGATAGARDPNTMFGVNDVVIGGVVVQPRRWKNDKIEVEIPTNAVSGNVVVRLASSDPLPDGSCCAPVEYVTSNAIPLTLVPSVRVDPMTGPVGTKVVLFSQGFGTKEADDAVLIGSNLATIAQWKDDVIVAHVPLGAETGPLVLKRQGRERPLGTFTVHVPRAMAVTPASAPIGTLLRINGEHFGFYSESGSTPYSFMDFNKGENRVEIGGVPAVIYRWHNDRIDVWVPFSVKSGPVRIYRSATKPKAEGSCCQERGELVTEAGTFTLVTPVVESYEPKAAGLDDLVTIKGKGFGTFLKTAEHTGLELSQKAYKRRPDVEINEPESDRTVISNVSRTEVLVNGAAALVQSWTDTEIVVKVPHRNLYGIGRRGAFFDDLSTGPLVVRRGSWDVLPDGTCCMQKQWLTIEVGQFTIEAKGLPDTGYWNNNRPDANTSQ
;
A
#
# COMPACT_ATOMS: atom_id res chain seq x y z
N MET A 1 -12.75 -72.34 -61.03
CA MET A 1 -13.03 -73.69 -60.49
C MET A 1 -14.45 -74.08 -60.86
N ARG A 2 -14.64 -75.34 -61.26
CA ARG A 2 -15.88 -76.07 -61.58
C ARG A 2 -16.98 -75.96 -60.48
N PRO A 3 -18.25 -76.44 -60.67
CA PRO A 3 -19.22 -76.12 -61.74
C PRO A 3 -20.72 -76.21 -61.28
N PHE A 4 -21.67 -76.19 -62.25
CA PHE A 4 -22.97 -76.94 -62.29
C PHE A 4 -24.23 -76.44 -61.52
N ARG A 5 -25.34 -76.15 -62.25
CA ARG A 5 -26.56 -76.98 -62.55
C ARG A 5 -27.56 -77.01 -61.39
N ARG A 6 -28.90 -77.07 -61.50
CA ARG A 6 -29.97 -77.25 -62.52
C ARG A 6 -31.27 -76.81 -61.77
N LEU A 7 -32.24 -76.07 -62.31
CA LEU A 7 -33.27 -76.41 -63.30
C LEU A 7 -34.45 -77.25 -62.72
N TRP A 8 -35.68 -76.91 -63.14
CA TRP A 8 -37.01 -77.58 -63.05
C TRP A 8 -37.90 -77.13 -61.87
N GLY A 9 -39.22 -76.89 -62.00
CA GLY A 9 -40.15 -77.14 -63.10
C GLY A 9 -41.56 -76.57 -62.80
N LEU A 10 -42.43 -76.73 -63.79
CA LEU A 10 -43.72 -76.11 -64.06
C LEU A 10 -44.91 -76.60 -63.20
N THR A 11 -45.78 -75.64 -62.83
CA THR A 11 -47.27 -75.59 -62.87
C THR A 11 -48.23 -76.65 -62.29
N LEU A 12 -49.32 -76.11 -61.70
CA LEU A 12 -50.77 -76.33 -61.95
C LEU A 12 -51.66 -77.06 -60.89
N ILE A 13 -52.73 -76.33 -60.51
CA ILE A 13 -54.13 -76.73 -60.18
C ILE A 13 -54.45 -77.24 -58.75
N SER A 14 -55.27 -76.51 -57.99
CA SER A 14 -56.73 -76.78 -57.84
C SER A 14 -57.35 -76.19 -56.55
N THR A 15 -58.31 -75.28 -56.75
CA THR A 15 -59.61 -75.15 -56.05
C THR A 15 -59.77 -75.32 -54.53
N ALA A 16 -60.20 -74.21 -53.92
CA ALA A 16 -61.35 -74.01 -53.01
C ALA A 16 -61.42 -74.72 -51.64
N LEU A 17 -61.54 -73.93 -50.56
CA LEU A 17 -62.76 -73.84 -49.75
C LEU A 17 -62.73 -72.65 -48.75
N TRP A 18 -63.92 -72.23 -48.35
CA TRP A 18 -64.32 -71.01 -47.65
C TRP A 18 -64.12 -71.01 -46.11
N PHE A 19 -63.90 -69.79 -45.59
CA PHE A 19 -64.30 -69.15 -44.31
C PHE A 19 -64.38 -69.93 -42.98
N PHE A 20 -63.65 -69.42 -41.97
CA PHE A 20 -64.12 -68.88 -40.66
C PHE A 20 -62.84 -68.31 -39.99
N GLY A 21 -62.69 -67.00 -39.75
CA GLY A 21 -63.43 -66.22 -38.75
C GLY A 21 -62.61 -66.12 -37.45
N SER A 22 -61.74 -65.11 -37.34
CA SER A 22 -61.21 -64.57 -36.07
C SER A 22 -60.57 -63.22 -36.34
N SER A 23 -61.32 -62.17 -36.04
CA SER A 23 -60.90 -60.78 -35.96
C SER A 23 -59.73 -60.61 -34.99
N LEU A 24 -58.55 -60.31 -35.51
CA LEU A 24 -57.54 -59.59 -34.74
C LEU A 24 -57.84 -58.10 -34.90
N GLU A 25 -58.57 -57.59 -33.90
CA GLU A 25 -58.57 -56.16 -33.60
C GLU A 25 -57.11 -55.73 -33.39
N THR A 26 -56.53 -55.09 -34.40
CA THR A 26 -55.34 -54.27 -34.20
C THR A 26 -55.76 -53.09 -33.35
N GLY A 27 -55.61 -53.23 -32.03
CA GLY A 27 -55.70 -52.12 -31.10
C GLY A 27 -54.82 -50.99 -31.60
N ALA A 28 -55.43 -49.84 -31.87
CA ALA A 28 -54.72 -48.62 -32.15
C ALA A 28 -53.80 -48.33 -30.96
N SER A 29 -52.49 -48.56 -31.13
CA SER A 29 -51.48 -48.11 -30.17
C SER A 29 -51.69 -46.61 -30.00
N ALA A 30 -52.12 -46.17 -28.81
CA ALA A 30 -52.18 -44.77 -28.47
C ALA A 30 -50.83 -44.14 -28.81
N GLN A 31 -50.84 -43.02 -29.55
CA GLN A 31 -49.62 -42.27 -29.83
C GLN A 31 -49.04 -41.81 -28.50
N GLN A 32 -47.99 -42.48 -28.05
CA GLN A 32 -47.31 -42.18 -26.81
C GLN A 32 -46.43 -40.95 -27.05
N VAL A 33 -46.84 -39.83 -26.45
CA VAL A 33 -46.06 -38.59 -26.37
C VAL A 33 -45.38 -38.58 -25.01
N ASN A 34 -44.10 -38.23 -24.97
CA ASN A 34 -43.29 -38.18 -23.77
C ASN A 34 -42.74 -36.77 -23.55
N LEU A 35 -42.87 -36.28 -22.32
CA LEU A 35 -42.43 -34.96 -21.87
C LEU A 35 -41.17 -35.09 -21.02
N GLN A 36 -40.09 -34.40 -21.40
CA GLN A 36 -38.87 -34.36 -20.59
C GLN A 36 -38.22 -32.96 -20.57
N PRO A 37 -37.87 -32.45 -19.39
CA PRO A 37 -38.20 -32.97 -18.06
C PRO A 37 -39.70 -32.84 -17.75
N ASP A 38 -40.20 -33.62 -16.78
CA ASP A 38 -41.57 -33.54 -16.25
C ASP A 38 -41.73 -32.49 -15.13
N HIS A 39 -40.64 -31.79 -14.78
CA HIS A 39 -40.62 -30.67 -13.85
C HIS A 39 -39.55 -29.65 -14.25
N ALA A 40 -39.88 -28.36 -14.20
CA ALA A 40 -38.91 -27.28 -14.40
C ALA A 40 -39.49 -25.92 -13.94
N THR A 41 -38.62 -24.92 -13.90
CA THR A 41 -39.03 -23.53 -13.64
C THR A 41 -39.64 -22.89 -14.89
N PRO A 42 -40.45 -21.82 -14.73
CA PRO A 42 -40.81 -20.98 -15.86
C PRO A 42 -39.56 -20.45 -16.60
N GLY A 43 -39.66 -20.35 -17.93
CA GLY A 43 -38.54 -20.02 -18.82
C GLY A 43 -37.59 -21.18 -19.16
N ALA A 44 -37.72 -22.34 -18.50
CA ALA A 44 -36.96 -23.54 -18.87
C ALA A 44 -37.45 -24.12 -20.20
N THR A 45 -36.54 -24.80 -20.92
CA THR A 45 -36.89 -25.54 -22.14
C THR A 45 -37.33 -26.95 -21.78
N VAL A 46 -38.46 -27.37 -22.34
CA VAL A 46 -39.02 -28.71 -22.19
C VAL A 46 -39.18 -29.32 -23.57
N VAL A 47 -38.77 -30.58 -23.70
CA VAL A 47 -38.84 -31.36 -24.94
C VAL A 47 -40.03 -32.29 -24.88
N VAL A 48 -40.88 -32.22 -25.90
CA VAL A 48 -41.99 -33.13 -26.14
C VAL A 48 -41.61 -34.02 -27.32
N SER A 49 -41.49 -35.32 -27.09
CA SER A 49 -41.11 -36.31 -28.10
C SER A 49 -42.25 -37.28 -28.37
N GLY A 50 -42.42 -37.72 -29.61
CA GLY A 50 -43.46 -38.68 -29.95
C GLY A 50 -43.61 -38.85 -31.46
N LYS A 51 -44.09 -40.00 -31.92
CA LYS A 51 -44.23 -40.24 -33.38
C LYS A 51 -45.44 -39.52 -33.95
N GLY A 52 -45.26 -38.86 -35.09
CA GLY A 52 -46.37 -38.32 -35.89
C GLY A 52 -46.99 -37.03 -35.32
N LEU A 53 -46.13 -36.14 -34.82
CA LEU A 53 -46.48 -34.76 -34.45
C LEU A 53 -46.65 -33.88 -35.70
N GLY A 54 -46.08 -34.33 -36.83
CA GLY A 54 -46.22 -33.66 -38.13
C GLY A 54 -45.44 -32.36 -38.21
N GLN A 55 -45.50 -31.70 -39.36
CA GLN A 55 -44.79 -30.44 -39.59
C GLN A 55 -45.49 -29.24 -38.93
N PHE A 56 -44.70 -28.27 -38.51
CA PHE A 56 -45.19 -26.96 -38.08
C PHE A 56 -45.86 -26.23 -39.24
N LYS A 57 -47.05 -25.68 -39.00
CA LYS A 57 -47.77 -24.85 -39.99
C LYS A 57 -47.91 -23.41 -39.54
N SER A 58 -48.34 -23.19 -38.30
CA SER A 58 -48.48 -21.87 -37.69
C SER A 58 -48.71 -21.99 -36.19
N VAL A 59 -48.49 -20.92 -35.45
CA VAL A 59 -48.77 -20.82 -33.99
C VAL A 59 -50.25 -20.95 -33.64
N GLN A 60 -51.15 -20.85 -34.63
CA GLN A 60 -52.58 -21.11 -34.45
C GLN A 60 -52.95 -22.56 -34.70
N PHE A 61 -52.20 -23.25 -35.57
CA PHE A 61 -52.39 -24.66 -35.88
C PHE A 61 -51.65 -25.57 -34.89
N ASN A 62 -50.46 -25.17 -34.45
CA ASN A 62 -49.61 -25.88 -33.51
C ASN A 62 -49.56 -25.09 -32.21
N LYS A 63 -50.08 -25.66 -31.12
CA LYS A 63 -50.02 -25.06 -29.78
C LYS A 63 -49.60 -26.09 -28.76
N VAL A 64 -48.81 -25.67 -27.78
CA VAL A 64 -48.55 -26.43 -26.56
C VAL A 64 -49.02 -25.59 -25.39
N THR A 65 -49.77 -26.18 -24.46
CA THR A 65 -50.28 -25.50 -23.27
C THR A 65 -49.88 -26.24 -22.01
N PHE A 66 -49.52 -25.49 -20.97
CA PHE A 66 -49.27 -25.99 -19.62
C PHE A 66 -50.46 -25.59 -18.75
N ALA A 67 -51.31 -26.54 -18.39
CA ALA A 67 -52.57 -26.29 -17.67
C ALA A 67 -53.42 -25.17 -18.31
N GLY A 68 -53.45 -25.12 -19.64
CA GLY A 68 -54.19 -24.10 -20.41
C GLY A 68 -53.42 -22.81 -20.73
N VAL A 69 -52.22 -22.61 -20.17
CA VAL A 69 -51.37 -21.44 -20.49
C VAL A 69 -50.51 -21.74 -21.72
N PRO A 70 -50.55 -20.92 -22.79
CA PRO A 70 -49.80 -21.17 -24.02
C PRO A 70 -48.29 -21.03 -23.82
N ALA A 71 -47.54 -22.00 -24.32
CA ALA A 71 -46.08 -22.01 -24.34
C ALA A 71 -45.52 -21.47 -25.65
N LEU A 72 -44.35 -20.84 -25.54
CA LEU A 72 -43.58 -20.45 -26.71
C LEU A 72 -42.93 -21.71 -27.31
N ILE A 73 -43.17 -21.93 -28.60
CA ILE A 73 -42.55 -23.01 -29.37
C ILE A 73 -41.20 -22.49 -29.90
N GLN A 74 -40.11 -23.15 -29.52
CA GLN A 74 -38.75 -22.85 -30.00
C GLN A 74 -38.44 -23.65 -31.27
N LEU A 75 -38.80 -24.93 -31.27
CA LEU A 75 -38.56 -25.86 -32.36
C LEU A 75 -39.74 -26.81 -32.50
N TRP A 76 -40.12 -27.11 -33.73
CA TRP A 76 -41.15 -28.10 -34.01
C TRP A 76 -40.76 -28.94 -35.22
N GLU A 77 -40.41 -30.19 -34.96
CA GLU A 77 -40.09 -31.23 -35.92
C GLU A 77 -41.15 -32.36 -35.86
N PRO A 78 -41.19 -33.25 -36.88
CA PRO A 78 -42.22 -34.29 -36.95
C PRO A 78 -42.31 -35.22 -35.74
N ASP A 79 -41.20 -35.42 -35.02
CA ASP A 79 -41.11 -36.32 -33.87
C ASP A 79 -40.57 -35.67 -32.57
N LEU A 80 -40.26 -34.37 -32.60
CA LEU A 80 -39.67 -33.62 -31.48
C LEU A 80 -40.13 -32.15 -31.48
N VAL A 81 -40.55 -31.65 -30.33
CA VAL A 81 -40.98 -30.26 -30.14
C VAL A 81 -40.30 -29.69 -28.90
N GLU A 82 -39.67 -28.53 -29.02
CA GLU A 82 -39.07 -27.81 -27.89
C GLU A 82 -39.91 -26.58 -27.57
N VAL A 83 -40.29 -26.44 -26.30
CA VAL A 83 -41.12 -25.34 -25.81
C VAL A 83 -40.52 -24.71 -24.56
N LYS A 84 -40.81 -23.43 -24.33
CA LYS A 84 -40.52 -22.75 -23.07
C LYS A 84 -41.69 -22.85 -22.10
N VAL A 85 -41.41 -23.18 -20.85
CA VAL A 85 -42.41 -23.19 -19.78
C VAL A 85 -42.92 -21.75 -19.58
N PRO A 86 -44.24 -21.50 -19.69
CA PRO A 86 -44.81 -20.16 -19.52
C PRO A 86 -44.62 -19.59 -18.10
N PHE A 87 -44.52 -18.27 -17.96
CA PHE A 87 -44.40 -17.58 -16.66
C PHE A 87 -45.52 -17.93 -15.69
N LYS A 88 -46.76 -17.98 -16.20
CA LYS A 88 -47.97 -18.25 -15.41
C LYS A 88 -48.38 -19.72 -15.41
N ALA A 89 -47.49 -20.62 -15.85
CA ALA A 89 -47.77 -22.05 -15.82
C ALA A 89 -48.02 -22.51 -14.38
N THR A 90 -48.94 -23.47 -14.22
CA THR A 90 -49.21 -24.14 -12.95
C THR A 90 -49.01 -25.64 -13.12
N THR A 91 -48.76 -26.36 -12.02
CA THR A 91 -48.65 -27.82 -12.04
C THR A 91 -49.93 -28.43 -12.57
N GLY A 92 -49.82 -29.23 -13.63
CA GLY A 92 -50.99 -29.73 -14.34
C GLY A 92 -50.65 -30.44 -15.66
N PRO A 93 -51.66 -30.79 -16.45
CA PRO A 93 -51.46 -31.50 -17.70
C PRO A 93 -50.82 -30.59 -18.75
N VAL A 94 -49.91 -31.16 -19.54
CA VAL A 94 -49.38 -30.56 -20.76
C VAL A 94 -50.14 -31.11 -21.95
N GLU A 95 -50.69 -30.22 -22.74
CA GLU A 95 -51.53 -30.57 -23.88
C GLU A 95 -50.95 -29.97 -25.16
N MET A 96 -51.00 -30.74 -26.24
CA MET A 96 -50.62 -30.28 -27.58
C MET A 96 -51.84 -30.27 -28.49
N LEU A 97 -51.99 -29.20 -29.25
CA LEU A 97 -53.01 -29.02 -30.26
C LEU A 97 -52.33 -28.99 -31.63
N ILE A 98 -52.76 -29.89 -32.52
CA ILE A 98 -52.31 -29.99 -33.91
C ILE A 98 -53.57 -29.91 -34.79
N GLY A 99 -53.92 -28.69 -35.19
CA GLY A 99 -55.22 -28.39 -35.79
C GLY A 99 -56.36 -28.71 -34.82
N LYS A 100 -57.19 -29.70 -35.15
CA LYS A 100 -58.30 -30.17 -34.29
C LYS A 100 -57.90 -31.32 -33.35
N LYS A 101 -56.70 -31.88 -33.52
CA LYS A 101 -56.24 -33.03 -32.75
C LYS A 101 -55.62 -32.55 -31.45
N LYS A 102 -56.10 -33.09 -30.33
CA LYS A 102 -55.57 -32.86 -29.00
C LYS A 102 -54.78 -34.07 -28.53
N LEU A 103 -53.55 -33.86 -28.10
CA LEU A 103 -52.65 -34.88 -27.56
C LEU A 103 -52.29 -34.49 -26.13
N SER A 104 -52.26 -35.46 -25.22
CA SER A 104 -51.73 -35.24 -23.86
C SER A 104 -50.25 -35.67 -23.86
N ALA A 105 -49.38 -34.79 -23.38
CA ALA A 105 -47.95 -35.05 -23.23
C ALA A 105 -47.57 -35.54 -21.82
N GLY A 106 -48.52 -35.57 -20.88
CA GLY A 106 -48.32 -35.98 -19.49
C GLY A 106 -48.60 -34.87 -18.47
N MET A 107 -48.23 -35.13 -17.22
CA MET A 107 -48.29 -34.15 -16.13
C MET A 107 -46.95 -33.42 -16.02
N PHE A 108 -47.01 -32.12 -15.74
CA PHE A 108 -45.83 -31.30 -15.51
C PHE A 108 -45.91 -30.59 -14.16
N THR A 109 -44.80 -30.60 -13.41
CA THR A 109 -44.68 -29.94 -12.12
C THR A 109 -43.89 -28.65 -12.25
N VAL A 110 -44.51 -27.51 -11.92
CA VAL A 110 -43.81 -26.23 -11.91
C VAL A 110 -43.05 -26.10 -10.60
N VAL A 111 -41.73 -25.95 -10.70
CA VAL A 111 -40.84 -25.68 -9.57
C VAL A 111 -40.37 -24.23 -9.60
N THR A 112 -39.88 -23.71 -8.48
CA THR A 112 -39.35 -22.35 -8.36
C THR A 112 -37.89 -22.36 -7.89
N PRO A 113 -37.08 -21.36 -8.30
CA PRO A 113 -35.69 -21.27 -7.86
C PRO A 113 -35.63 -21.09 -6.34
N ARG A 114 -34.72 -21.79 -5.68
CA ARG A 114 -34.53 -21.70 -4.23
C ARG A 114 -33.06 -21.57 -3.89
N ILE A 115 -32.70 -20.52 -3.15
CA ILE A 115 -31.37 -20.37 -2.57
C ILE A 115 -31.34 -21.13 -1.24
N GLU A 116 -30.34 -21.98 -1.07
CA GLU A 116 -30.06 -22.69 0.18
C GLU A 116 -29.03 -21.95 1.02
N SER A 117 -27.93 -21.52 0.41
CA SER A 117 -26.86 -20.86 1.13
C SER A 117 -26.09 -19.86 0.26
N ILE A 118 -25.44 -18.91 0.94
CA ILE A 118 -24.56 -17.93 0.33
C ILE A 118 -23.24 -17.96 1.09
N THR A 119 -22.15 -18.19 0.37
CA THR A 119 -20.81 -18.30 0.96
C THR A 119 -19.83 -17.36 0.25
N PRO A 120 -19.19 -16.43 0.98
CA PRO A 120 -19.46 -16.06 2.37
C PRO A 120 -20.77 -15.24 2.54
N MET A 121 -21.41 -15.33 3.72
CA MET A 121 -22.61 -14.53 4.07
C MET A 121 -22.29 -13.10 4.50
N GLU A 122 -21.00 -12.81 4.70
CA GLU A 122 -20.49 -11.48 4.97
C GLU A 122 -19.23 -11.25 4.13
N ALA A 123 -19.21 -10.17 3.36
CA ALA A 123 -18.19 -9.98 2.35
C ALA A 123 -17.94 -8.50 2.04
N GLY A 124 -16.72 -8.19 1.61
CA GLY A 124 -16.42 -6.88 1.03
C GLY A 124 -16.91 -6.77 -0.42
N ARG A 125 -17.07 -5.54 -0.90
CA ARG A 125 -17.30 -5.28 -2.34
C ARG A 125 -16.12 -5.82 -3.16
N GLY A 126 -16.40 -6.34 -4.36
CA GLY A 126 -15.42 -7.02 -5.22
C GLY A 126 -15.13 -8.48 -4.83
N THR A 127 -15.69 -8.98 -3.71
CA THR A 127 -15.52 -10.38 -3.33
C THR A 127 -16.40 -11.28 -4.20
N MET A 128 -15.85 -12.43 -4.60
CA MET A 128 -16.62 -13.50 -5.24
C MET A 128 -17.48 -14.22 -4.20
N VAL A 129 -18.78 -14.27 -4.45
CA VAL A 129 -19.76 -14.98 -3.64
C VAL A 129 -20.30 -16.18 -4.40
N THR A 130 -20.39 -17.30 -3.70
CA THR A 130 -21.02 -18.52 -4.18
C THR A 130 -22.42 -18.63 -3.61
N ILE A 131 -23.41 -18.75 -4.48
CA ILE A 131 -24.81 -19.00 -4.15
C ILE A 131 -25.09 -20.46 -4.48
N THR A 132 -25.48 -21.26 -3.49
CA THR A 132 -25.91 -22.66 -3.70
C THR A 132 -27.41 -22.77 -3.53
N GLY A 133 -28.02 -23.66 -4.29
CA GLY A 133 -29.44 -23.91 -4.19
C GLY A 133 -29.94 -24.87 -5.25
N GLU A 134 -31.21 -24.71 -5.63
CA GLU A 134 -31.90 -25.60 -6.54
C GLU A 134 -32.69 -24.81 -7.58
N HIS A 135 -32.85 -25.43 -8.75
CA HIS A 135 -33.70 -24.96 -9.84
C HIS A 135 -33.32 -23.57 -10.39
N PHE A 136 -32.02 -23.22 -10.44
CA PHE A 136 -31.56 -21.98 -11.07
C PHE A 136 -31.55 -22.05 -12.60
N GLY A 137 -31.76 -23.23 -13.19
CA GLY A 137 -31.62 -23.46 -14.62
C GLY A 137 -30.16 -23.60 -15.05
N ALA A 138 -29.94 -24.17 -16.24
CA ALA A 138 -28.61 -24.54 -16.70
C ALA A 138 -27.73 -23.36 -17.14
N THR A 139 -28.32 -22.20 -17.44
CA THR A 139 -27.63 -21.04 -18.02
C THR A 139 -28.24 -19.73 -17.54
N ALA A 140 -27.42 -18.66 -17.56
CA ALA A 140 -27.87 -17.29 -17.34
C ALA A 140 -28.51 -16.66 -18.60
N GLY A 141 -28.47 -17.33 -19.75
CA GLY A 141 -29.07 -16.87 -21.01
C GLY A 141 -28.15 -16.04 -21.92
N ALA A 142 -27.24 -15.22 -21.37
CA ALA A 142 -26.39 -14.32 -22.19
C ALA A 142 -25.41 -15.02 -23.16
N ARG A 143 -25.19 -16.34 -23.03
CA ARG A 143 -24.28 -17.14 -23.87
C ARG A 143 -24.88 -18.46 -24.35
N ASP A 144 -26.16 -18.67 -24.10
CA ASP A 144 -26.86 -19.89 -24.55
C ASP A 144 -27.54 -19.60 -25.90
N PRO A 145 -27.16 -20.27 -27.00
CA PRO A 145 -27.80 -20.10 -28.30
C PRO A 145 -29.30 -20.43 -28.26
N ASN A 146 -29.76 -21.20 -27.27
CA ASN A 146 -31.16 -21.60 -27.10
C ASN A 146 -31.96 -20.62 -26.23
N THR A 147 -31.32 -19.60 -25.65
CA THR A 147 -32.02 -18.53 -24.92
C THR A 147 -32.17 -17.31 -25.82
N MET A 148 -33.29 -17.27 -26.56
CA MET A 148 -33.57 -16.21 -27.53
C MET A 148 -33.94 -14.86 -26.88
N PHE A 149 -34.53 -14.85 -25.67
CA PHE A 149 -35.03 -13.64 -24.99
C PHE A 149 -34.98 -13.78 -23.47
N GLY A 150 -34.66 -12.69 -22.77
CA GLY A 150 -34.53 -12.66 -21.30
C GLY A 150 -33.19 -13.20 -20.81
N VAL A 151 -32.67 -12.64 -19.72
CA VAL A 151 -31.40 -13.05 -19.10
C VAL A 151 -31.67 -13.30 -17.62
N ASN A 152 -31.32 -14.49 -17.13
CA ASN A 152 -31.42 -14.77 -15.70
C ASN A 152 -30.34 -13.97 -14.98
N ASP A 153 -30.69 -13.40 -13.83
CA ASP A 153 -29.78 -12.56 -13.08
C ASP A 153 -29.86 -12.82 -11.57
N VAL A 154 -28.93 -12.21 -10.86
CA VAL A 154 -28.94 -12.15 -9.41
C VAL A 154 -29.09 -10.68 -9.02
N VAL A 155 -29.86 -10.40 -7.98
CA VAL A 155 -29.96 -9.07 -7.38
C VAL A 155 -29.34 -9.13 -5.99
N ILE A 156 -28.38 -8.26 -5.71
CA ILE A 156 -27.71 -8.13 -4.40
C ILE A 156 -28.00 -6.73 -3.88
N GLY A 157 -28.73 -6.63 -2.76
CA GLY A 157 -29.00 -5.32 -2.13
C GLY A 157 -29.72 -4.35 -3.06
N GLY A 158 -30.60 -4.85 -3.92
CA GLY A 158 -31.34 -4.07 -4.92
C GLY A 158 -30.57 -3.78 -6.22
N VAL A 159 -29.31 -4.19 -6.34
CA VAL A 159 -28.50 -4.02 -7.56
C VAL A 159 -28.48 -5.31 -8.37
N VAL A 160 -28.81 -5.23 -9.66
CA VAL A 160 -28.70 -6.36 -10.60
C VAL A 160 -27.23 -6.64 -10.88
N VAL A 161 -26.81 -7.89 -10.73
CA VAL A 161 -25.42 -8.33 -10.93
C VAL A 161 -25.34 -9.38 -12.02
N GLN A 162 -24.29 -9.28 -12.84
CA GLN A 162 -24.02 -10.29 -13.85
C GLN A 162 -23.24 -11.46 -13.23
N PRO A 163 -23.74 -12.70 -13.37
CA PRO A 163 -23.04 -13.88 -12.87
C PRO A 163 -21.77 -14.15 -13.67
N ARG A 164 -20.69 -14.52 -12.96
CA ARG A 164 -19.44 -15.00 -13.58
C ARG A 164 -19.58 -16.44 -14.04
N ARG A 165 -20.28 -17.27 -13.25
CA ARG A 165 -20.63 -18.66 -13.59
C ARG A 165 -22.04 -18.98 -13.14
N TRP A 166 -22.72 -19.83 -13.91
CA TRP A 166 -24.09 -20.24 -13.64
C TRP A 166 -24.25 -21.73 -13.90
N LYS A 167 -24.93 -22.41 -12.98
CA LYS A 167 -25.39 -23.80 -13.07
C LYS A 167 -26.73 -23.91 -12.34
N ASN A 168 -27.40 -25.03 -12.51
CA ASN A 168 -28.72 -25.28 -11.91
C ASN A 168 -28.71 -25.24 -10.37
N ASP A 169 -27.58 -25.56 -9.75
CA ASP A 169 -27.40 -25.68 -8.30
C ASP A 169 -26.40 -24.68 -7.70
N LYS A 170 -25.71 -23.92 -8.55
CA LYS A 170 -24.60 -23.05 -8.14
C LYS A 170 -24.42 -21.85 -9.05
N ILE A 171 -24.36 -20.66 -8.44
CA ILE A 171 -24.07 -19.40 -9.13
C ILE A 171 -22.86 -18.73 -8.45
N GLU A 172 -21.91 -18.25 -9.24
CA GLU A 172 -20.77 -17.46 -8.76
C GLU A 172 -20.91 -16.03 -9.28
N VAL A 173 -20.99 -15.05 -8.36
CA VAL A 173 -21.19 -13.62 -8.65
C VAL A 173 -20.14 -12.79 -7.93
N GLU A 174 -19.74 -11.67 -8.53
CA GLU A 174 -18.87 -10.69 -7.89
C GLU A 174 -19.72 -9.56 -7.30
N ILE A 175 -19.50 -9.19 -6.04
CA ILE A 175 -20.26 -8.10 -5.41
C ILE A 175 -19.86 -6.76 -6.05
N PRO A 176 -20.81 -5.99 -6.63
CA PRO A 176 -20.48 -4.74 -7.30
C PRO A 176 -20.12 -3.66 -6.28
N THR A 177 -19.36 -2.67 -6.74
CA THR A 177 -18.83 -1.58 -5.89
C THR A 177 -19.91 -0.65 -5.34
N ASN A 178 -21.08 -0.59 -5.96
CA ASN A 178 -22.23 0.21 -5.51
C ASN A 178 -23.26 -0.61 -4.71
N ALA A 179 -23.02 -1.89 -4.42
CA ALA A 179 -23.95 -2.66 -3.58
C ALA A 179 -23.96 -2.14 -2.13
N VAL A 180 -25.14 -2.27 -1.53
CA VAL A 180 -25.40 -2.09 -0.09
C VAL A 180 -25.76 -3.44 0.52
N SER A 181 -25.61 -3.56 1.85
CA SER A 181 -26.10 -4.73 2.58
C SER A 181 -27.59 -4.93 2.31
N GLY A 182 -28.00 -6.17 2.09
CA GLY A 182 -29.39 -6.47 1.79
C GLY A 182 -29.58 -7.88 1.28
N ASN A 183 -30.78 -8.14 0.78
CA ASN A 183 -31.16 -9.47 0.30
C ASN A 183 -30.50 -9.80 -1.03
N VAL A 184 -30.14 -11.07 -1.17
CA VAL A 184 -29.77 -11.69 -2.44
C VAL A 184 -30.96 -12.50 -2.93
N VAL A 185 -31.32 -12.29 -4.20
CA VAL A 185 -32.36 -13.06 -4.90
C VAL A 185 -31.87 -13.48 -6.28
N VAL A 186 -32.27 -14.67 -6.73
CA VAL A 186 -32.06 -15.15 -8.09
C VAL A 186 -33.35 -14.91 -8.87
N ARG A 187 -33.24 -14.36 -10.08
CA ARG A 187 -34.39 -14.11 -10.96
C ARG A 187 -34.25 -14.87 -12.26
N LEU A 188 -35.28 -15.63 -12.60
CA LEU A 188 -35.37 -16.37 -13.85
C LEU A 188 -36.30 -15.63 -14.81
N ALA A 189 -35.80 -15.33 -16.00
CA ALA A 189 -36.51 -14.59 -17.03
C ALA A 189 -37.55 -15.48 -17.72
N SER A 190 -38.73 -14.92 -18.01
CA SER A 190 -39.76 -15.57 -18.82
C SER A 190 -39.45 -15.48 -20.32
N SER A 191 -40.14 -16.33 -21.09
CA SER A 191 -40.10 -16.33 -22.57
C SER A 191 -41.49 -16.59 -23.13
N ASP A 192 -42.48 -15.82 -22.66
CA ASP A 192 -43.88 -16.04 -23.02
C ASP A 192 -44.18 -15.61 -24.47
N PRO A 193 -45.08 -16.32 -25.18
CA PRO A 193 -45.59 -15.86 -26.46
C PRO A 193 -46.54 -14.66 -26.26
N LEU A 194 -46.68 -13.84 -27.29
CA LEU A 194 -47.74 -12.84 -27.41
C LEU A 194 -49.12 -13.53 -27.47
N PRO A 195 -50.23 -12.81 -27.23
CA PRO A 195 -51.59 -13.38 -27.26
C PRO A 195 -51.96 -14.07 -28.59
N ASP A 196 -51.33 -13.70 -29.69
CA ASP A 196 -51.50 -14.32 -31.02
C ASP A 196 -50.62 -15.57 -31.22
N GLY A 197 -49.85 -15.98 -30.20
CA GLY A 197 -48.94 -17.12 -30.23
C GLY A 197 -47.57 -16.81 -30.83
N SER A 198 -47.35 -15.60 -31.35
CA SER A 198 -46.05 -15.18 -31.89
C SER A 198 -45.05 -14.83 -30.77
N CYS A 199 -43.76 -14.76 -31.10
CA CYS A 199 -42.73 -14.39 -30.14
C CYS A 199 -42.49 -12.87 -30.12
N CYS A 200 -42.25 -12.22 -28.99
CA CYS A 200 -42.37 -12.67 -27.60
C CYS A 200 -42.89 -11.50 -26.74
N ALA A 201 -43.59 -11.83 -25.66
CA ALA A 201 -44.08 -10.85 -24.69
C ALA A 201 -42.92 -10.20 -23.88
N PRO A 202 -43.14 -9.04 -23.23
CA PRO A 202 -42.16 -8.46 -22.33
C PRO A 202 -41.72 -9.44 -21.23
N VAL A 203 -40.42 -9.46 -20.94
CA VAL A 203 -39.82 -10.39 -19.96
C VAL A 203 -40.34 -10.09 -18.56
N GLU A 204 -40.91 -11.12 -17.92
CA GLU A 204 -41.24 -11.15 -16.50
C GLU A 204 -40.23 -12.03 -15.74
N TYR A 205 -40.21 -11.95 -14.40
CA TYR A 205 -39.21 -12.66 -13.59
C TYR A 205 -39.84 -13.50 -12.49
N VAL A 206 -39.48 -14.78 -12.44
CA VAL A 206 -39.73 -15.63 -11.27
C VAL A 206 -38.59 -15.38 -10.30
N THR A 207 -38.92 -15.04 -9.05
CA THR A 207 -37.93 -14.71 -8.02
C THR A 207 -37.80 -15.84 -7.01
N SER A 208 -36.58 -16.10 -6.56
CA SER A 208 -36.30 -17.05 -5.47
C SER A 208 -36.69 -16.47 -4.11
N ASN A 209 -36.54 -17.28 -3.05
CA ASN A 209 -36.43 -16.74 -1.69
C ASN A 209 -35.25 -15.76 -1.57
N ALA A 210 -35.34 -14.90 -0.57
CA ALA A 210 -34.31 -13.92 -0.23
C ALA A 210 -33.43 -14.44 0.91
N ILE A 211 -32.10 -14.36 0.75
CA ILE A 211 -31.13 -14.58 1.82
C ILE A 211 -30.34 -13.29 2.07
N PRO A 212 -30.24 -12.79 3.32
CA PRO A 212 -29.47 -11.58 3.61
C PRO A 212 -27.96 -11.80 3.39
N LEU A 213 -27.32 -10.80 2.79
CA LEU A 213 -25.86 -10.68 2.67
C LEU A 213 -25.42 -9.38 3.34
N THR A 214 -24.50 -9.50 4.31
CA THR A 214 -23.92 -8.33 4.99
C THR A 214 -22.67 -7.87 4.26
N LEU A 215 -22.65 -6.61 3.81
CA LEU A 215 -21.46 -6.04 3.21
C LEU A 215 -20.60 -5.36 4.28
N VAL A 216 -19.36 -5.80 4.40
CA VAL A 216 -18.35 -5.15 5.25
C VAL A 216 -17.52 -4.16 4.43
N PRO A 217 -17.19 -2.98 4.98
CA PRO A 217 -16.33 -2.04 4.28
C PRO A 217 -14.93 -2.63 4.10
N SER A 218 -14.27 -2.34 2.98
CA SER A 218 -12.87 -2.74 2.76
C SER A 218 -11.96 -1.91 3.66
N VAL A 219 -11.06 -2.55 4.40
CA VAL A 219 -10.05 -1.87 5.21
C VAL A 219 -8.71 -1.98 4.51
N ARG A 220 -8.12 -0.85 4.11
CA ARG A 220 -6.74 -0.80 3.61
C ARG A 220 -5.83 -0.50 4.79
N VAL A 221 -4.74 -1.25 4.92
CA VAL A 221 -3.74 -1.04 5.98
C VAL A 221 -2.40 -0.66 5.37
N ASP A 222 -1.74 0.33 5.95
CA ASP A 222 -0.47 0.86 5.45
C ASP A 222 0.41 1.40 6.60
N PRO A 223 1.64 0.91 6.79
CA PRO A 223 2.25 -0.26 6.15
C PRO A 223 1.77 -1.60 6.77
N MET A 224 2.07 -2.71 6.10
CA MET A 224 1.85 -4.09 6.61
C MET A 224 3.10 -4.72 7.25
N THR A 225 4.17 -3.94 7.36
CA THR A 225 5.46 -4.39 7.90
C THR A 225 6.15 -3.26 8.63
N GLY A 226 6.90 -3.57 9.67
CA GLY A 226 7.75 -2.59 10.34
C GLY A 226 8.23 -3.08 11.70
N PRO A 227 9.29 -2.47 12.25
CA PRO A 227 9.71 -2.71 13.64
C PRO A 227 8.72 -2.13 14.68
N VAL A 228 8.96 -2.42 15.96
CA VAL A 228 8.16 -1.89 17.08
C VAL A 228 8.07 -0.36 17.05
N GLY A 229 6.97 0.23 17.48
CA GLY A 229 6.73 1.68 17.41
C GLY A 229 6.29 2.20 16.04
N THR A 230 6.33 1.37 14.97
CA THR A 230 5.86 1.79 13.64
C THR A 230 4.41 2.25 13.67
N LYS A 231 4.13 3.37 13.00
CA LYS A 231 2.79 3.92 12.83
C LYS A 231 2.08 3.17 11.70
N VAL A 232 0.99 2.50 12.04
CA VAL A 232 0.14 1.71 11.14
C VAL A 232 -1.19 2.43 10.99
N VAL A 233 -1.57 2.74 9.75
CA VAL A 233 -2.80 3.46 9.44
C VAL A 233 -3.78 2.52 8.73
N LEU A 234 -4.98 2.39 9.29
CA LEU A 234 -6.09 1.64 8.71
C LEU A 234 -7.07 2.65 8.11
N PHE A 235 -7.40 2.49 6.84
CA PHE A 235 -8.32 3.34 6.09
C PHE A 235 -9.58 2.55 5.73
N SER A 236 -10.76 3.13 5.97
CA SER A 236 -12.05 2.52 5.63
C SER A 236 -13.11 3.62 5.49
N GLN A 237 -14.34 3.24 5.16
CA GLN A 237 -15.53 4.05 5.42
C GLN A 237 -16.37 3.26 6.44
N GLY A 238 -16.71 3.84 7.60
CA GLY A 238 -17.58 3.18 8.58
C GLY A 238 -16.90 2.49 9.78
N PHE A 239 -15.74 2.97 10.25
CA PHE A 239 -15.19 2.55 11.55
C PHE A 239 -16.02 3.04 12.74
N GLY A 240 -16.90 4.02 12.55
CA GLY A 240 -17.73 4.60 13.60
C GLY A 240 -16.93 5.23 14.73
N THR A 241 -17.59 5.39 15.87
CA THR A 241 -16.97 5.82 17.12
C THR A 241 -16.35 4.63 17.85
N LYS A 242 -15.17 4.83 18.45
CA LYS A 242 -14.50 3.79 19.24
C LYS A 242 -15.32 3.43 20.47
N GLU A 243 -15.59 2.15 20.68
CA GLU A 243 -16.14 1.62 21.93
C GLU A 243 -15.03 1.12 22.89
N ALA A 244 -15.39 0.76 24.13
CA ALA A 244 -14.42 0.36 25.15
C ALA A 244 -13.61 -0.90 24.74
N ASP A 245 -14.28 -1.88 24.14
CA ASP A 245 -13.69 -3.17 23.75
C ASP A 245 -13.09 -3.18 22.33
N ASP A 246 -13.22 -2.06 21.61
CA ASP A 246 -12.66 -1.91 20.26
C ASP A 246 -11.14 -1.79 20.32
N ALA A 247 -10.47 -2.60 19.50
CA ALA A 247 -9.03 -2.80 19.57
C ALA A 247 -8.42 -3.15 18.20
N VAL A 248 -7.12 -2.88 18.06
CA VAL A 248 -6.29 -3.42 16.98
C VAL A 248 -5.25 -4.33 17.61
N LEU A 249 -5.12 -5.56 17.12
CA LEU A 249 -4.15 -6.55 17.59
C LEU A 249 -3.13 -6.86 16.49
N ILE A 250 -1.87 -7.01 16.88
CA ILE A 250 -0.78 -7.48 16.02
C ILE A 250 -0.22 -8.75 16.66
N GLY A 251 -0.47 -9.89 16.03
CA GLY A 251 -0.26 -11.19 16.65
C GLY A 251 -1.17 -11.33 17.87
N SER A 252 -0.59 -11.64 19.03
CA SER A 252 -1.30 -11.69 20.32
C SER A 252 -1.27 -10.37 21.10
N ASN A 253 -0.60 -9.33 20.57
CA ASN A 253 -0.36 -8.08 21.30
C ASN A 253 -1.37 -7.00 20.91
N LEU A 254 -1.87 -6.26 21.91
CA LEU A 254 -2.72 -5.09 21.70
C LEU A 254 -1.86 -3.93 21.16
N ALA A 255 -2.26 -3.34 20.04
CA ALA A 255 -1.62 -2.17 19.46
C ALA A 255 -2.11 -0.89 20.14
N THR A 256 -1.23 0.10 20.25
CA THR A 256 -1.57 1.37 20.89
C THR A 256 -2.31 2.28 19.92
N ILE A 257 -3.57 2.61 20.21
CA ILE A 257 -4.38 3.49 19.36
C ILE A 257 -4.01 4.95 19.63
N ALA A 258 -3.50 5.63 18.59
CA ALA A 258 -3.26 7.07 18.59
C ALA A 258 -4.51 7.87 18.21
N GLN A 259 -5.30 7.33 17.27
CA GLN A 259 -6.49 7.99 16.77
C GLN A 259 -7.51 6.97 16.26
N TRP A 260 -8.79 7.27 16.48
CA TRP A 260 -9.91 6.51 15.94
C TRP A 260 -10.98 7.46 15.42
N LYS A 261 -11.27 7.37 14.13
CA LYS A 261 -12.31 8.12 13.40
C LYS A 261 -13.04 7.16 12.48
N ASP A 262 -14.17 7.60 11.94
CA ASP A 262 -14.99 6.79 11.04
C ASP A 262 -14.24 6.34 9.76
N ASP A 263 -13.30 7.15 9.28
CA ASP A 263 -12.56 6.92 8.04
C ASP A 263 -11.12 6.44 8.26
N VAL A 264 -10.57 6.64 9.46
CA VAL A 264 -9.18 6.31 9.78
C VAL A 264 -8.96 5.85 11.22
N ILE A 265 -8.14 4.81 11.37
CA ILE A 265 -7.58 4.40 12.66
C ILE A 265 -6.06 4.48 12.55
N VAL A 266 -5.41 5.14 13.51
CA VAL A 266 -3.95 5.20 13.61
C VAL A 266 -3.54 4.42 14.85
N ALA A 267 -2.71 3.40 14.67
CA ALA A 267 -2.17 2.58 15.73
C ALA A 267 -0.64 2.51 15.66
N HIS A 268 0.02 2.22 16.77
CA HIS A 268 1.46 1.94 16.80
C HIS A 268 1.72 0.47 17.13
N VAL A 269 2.72 -0.11 16.45
CA VAL A 269 3.23 -1.45 16.78
C VAL A 269 3.72 -1.45 18.23
N PRO A 270 3.17 -2.30 19.11
CA PRO A 270 3.49 -2.25 20.54
C PRO A 270 4.88 -2.80 20.85
N LEU A 271 5.38 -2.52 22.05
CA LEU A 271 6.62 -3.11 22.56
C LEU A 271 6.45 -4.63 22.74
N GLY A 272 7.37 -5.41 22.20
CA GLY A 272 7.31 -6.89 22.24
C GLY A 272 6.35 -7.50 21.21
N ALA A 273 5.89 -6.72 20.22
CA ALA A 273 5.12 -7.26 19.10
C ALA A 273 5.91 -8.34 18.34
N GLU A 274 5.21 -9.38 17.90
CA GLU A 274 5.75 -10.43 17.04
C GLU A 274 4.98 -10.45 15.71
N THR A 275 5.59 -11.04 14.68
CA THR A 275 4.93 -11.25 13.39
C THR A 275 3.69 -12.12 13.58
N GLY A 276 2.56 -11.68 13.04
CA GLY A 276 1.30 -12.39 13.22
C GLY A 276 0.12 -11.71 12.56
N PRO A 277 -1.10 -12.27 12.75
CA PRO A 277 -2.31 -11.68 12.18
C PRO A 277 -2.53 -10.26 12.71
N LEU A 278 -2.86 -9.34 11.80
CA LEU A 278 -3.39 -8.03 12.14
C LEU A 278 -4.91 -8.16 12.23
N VAL A 279 -5.47 -7.91 13.42
CA VAL A 279 -6.90 -8.09 13.69
C VAL A 279 -7.50 -6.76 14.14
N LEU A 280 -8.61 -6.38 13.52
CA LEU A 280 -9.48 -5.32 14.00
C LEU A 280 -10.61 -5.95 14.79
N LYS A 281 -10.67 -5.68 16.09
CA LYS A 281 -11.77 -6.07 16.97
C LYS A 281 -12.75 -4.92 17.08
N ARG A 282 -14.01 -5.16 16.71
CA ARG A 282 -15.10 -4.20 16.85
C ARG A 282 -16.38 -4.86 17.32
N GLN A 283 -17.02 -4.28 18.35
CA GLN A 283 -18.32 -4.75 18.87
C GLN A 283 -18.35 -6.26 19.12
N GLY A 284 -17.28 -6.79 19.72
CA GLY A 284 -17.14 -8.22 20.01
C GLY A 284 -16.80 -9.12 18.81
N ARG A 285 -16.65 -8.58 17.60
CA ARG A 285 -16.27 -9.32 16.38
C ARG A 285 -14.82 -9.05 16.02
N GLU A 286 -14.08 -10.11 15.71
CA GLU A 286 -12.70 -10.01 15.23
C GLU A 286 -12.64 -10.17 13.72
N ARG A 287 -12.00 -9.21 13.07
CA ARG A 287 -11.78 -9.21 11.63
C ARG A 287 -10.29 -9.26 11.31
N PRO A 288 -9.78 -10.36 10.74
CA PRO A 288 -8.41 -10.40 10.24
C PRO A 288 -8.27 -9.49 9.01
N LEU A 289 -7.23 -8.66 9.01
CA LEU A 289 -6.90 -7.71 7.95
C LEU A 289 -5.68 -8.14 7.13
N GLY A 290 -5.04 -9.26 7.51
CA GLY A 290 -3.83 -9.79 6.89
C GLY A 290 -2.81 -10.21 7.96
N THR A 291 -1.56 -10.43 7.55
CA THR A 291 -0.44 -10.71 8.45
C THR A 291 0.48 -9.50 8.49
N PHE A 292 0.73 -8.94 9.67
CA PHE A 292 1.72 -7.89 9.86
C PHE A 292 3.09 -8.50 10.17
N THR A 293 4.12 -8.09 9.44
CA THR A 293 5.49 -8.57 9.66
C THR A 293 6.24 -7.61 10.57
N VAL A 294 6.55 -8.06 11.78
CA VAL A 294 7.38 -7.30 12.72
C VAL A 294 8.85 -7.61 12.45
N HIS A 295 9.60 -6.59 12.05
CA HIS A 295 11.03 -6.71 11.81
C HIS A 295 11.83 -6.33 13.06
N VAL A 296 12.93 -7.06 13.31
CA VAL A 296 13.92 -6.67 14.31
C VAL A 296 14.97 -5.80 13.61
N PRO A 297 15.19 -4.54 14.04
CA PRO A 297 16.22 -3.69 13.47
C PRO A 297 17.61 -4.32 13.65
N ARG A 298 18.46 -4.19 12.62
CA ARG A 298 19.81 -4.73 12.63
C ARG A 298 20.79 -3.71 12.09
N ALA A 299 21.79 -3.36 12.88
CA ALA A 299 22.92 -2.59 12.39
C ALA A 299 24.01 -3.51 11.81
N MET A 300 24.63 -3.07 10.71
CA MET A 300 25.66 -3.81 9.99
C MET A 300 27.05 -3.17 10.14
N ALA A 301 27.14 -1.86 9.97
CA ALA A 301 28.41 -1.15 10.00
C ALA A 301 28.25 0.31 10.44
N VAL A 302 29.27 0.80 11.12
CA VAL A 302 29.43 2.20 11.52
C VAL A 302 30.67 2.75 10.83
N THR A 303 30.50 3.81 10.03
CA THR A 303 31.56 4.39 9.21
C THR A 303 31.58 5.91 9.34
N PRO A 304 32.73 6.52 9.67
CA PRO A 304 33.98 5.86 10.11
C PRO A 304 33.86 5.28 11.53
N ALA A 305 34.53 4.16 11.83
CA ALA A 305 34.55 3.57 13.17
C ALA A 305 35.40 4.37 14.18
N SER A 306 36.25 5.28 13.69
CA SER A 306 37.15 6.11 14.49
C SER A 306 37.22 7.50 13.88
N ALA A 307 36.92 8.55 14.63
CA ALA A 307 36.94 9.92 14.14
C ALA A 307 36.98 10.96 15.27
N PRO A 308 37.34 12.23 14.97
CA PRO A 308 37.19 13.32 15.92
C PRO A 308 35.72 13.77 16.07
N ILE A 309 35.48 14.61 17.07
CA ILE A 309 34.18 15.23 17.31
C ILE A 309 33.66 15.99 16.09
N GLY A 310 32.33 16.11 16.00
CA GLY A 310 31.65 16.77 14.90
C GLY A 310 31.67 16.00 13.58
N THR A 311 32.29 14.82 13.52
CA THR A 311 32.27 14.00 12.29
C THR A 311 30.87 13.46 12.02
N LEU A 312 30.46 13.38 10.74
CA LEU A 312 29.23 12.71 10.35
C LEU A 312 29.45 11.19 10.35
N LEU A 313 28.82 10.51 11.29
CA LEU A 313 28.85 9.06 11.43
C LEU A 313 27.70 8.45 10.64
N ARG A 314 27.99 7.49 9.76
CA ARG A 314 26.98 6.71 9.05
C ARG A 314 26.84 5.33 9.67
N ILE A 315 25.61 4.96 9.98
CA ILE A 315 25.22 3.65 10.48
C ILE A 315 24.36 2.98 9.40
N ASN A 316 24.90 1.93 8.77
CA ASN A 316 24.16 1.13 7.80
C ASN A 316 23.51 -0.06 8.49
N GLY A 317 22.32 -0.45 8.04
CA GLY A 317 21.58 -1.56 8.62
C GLY A 317 20.30 -1.87 7.86
N GLU A 318 19.39 -2.54 8.52
CA GLU A 318 18.10 -2.95 7.99
C GLU A 318 17.02 -2.76 9.06
N HIS A 319 15.80 -2.42 8.61
CA HIS A 319 14.61 -2.33 9.44
C HIS A 319 14.69 -1.35 10.62
N PHE A 320 15.46 -0.27 10.50
CA PHE A 320 15.44 0.83 11.48
C PHE A 320 14.11 1.60 11.49
N GLY A 321 13.26 1.42 10.47
CA GLY A 321 12.07 2.21 10.15
C GLY A 321 12.33 3.71 9.99
N PHE A 322 11.28 4.52 9.89
CA PHE A 322 11.41 5.94 9.56
C PHE A 322 11.27 6.84 10.78
N TYR A 323 12.15 7.83 10.92
CA TYR A 323 12.13 8.79 12.03
C TYR A 323 10.89 9.68 12.06
N SER A 324 10.26 9.93 10.90
CA SER A 324 8.99 10.69 10.82
C SER A 324 7.78 9.95 11.42
N GLU A 325 7.94 8.70 11.83
CA GLU A 325 6.89 7.94 12.53
C GLU A 325 6.59 8.51 13.93
N SER A 326 7.39 9.46 14.43
CA SER A 326 7.20 10.19 15.68
C SER A 326 6.87 11.70 15.52
N GLY A 327 6.44 12.13 14.33
CA GLY A 327 6.12 13.53 14.03
C GLY A 327 4.79 13.75 13.31
N SER A 328 4.39 15.02 13.18
CA SER A 328 3.23 15.43 12.38
C SER A 328 3.50 15.16 10.91
N THR A 329 3.00 14.04 10.40
CA THR A 329 2.99 13.74 8.96
C THR A 329 2.13 14.77 8.20
N PRO A 330 2.24 14.85 6.86
CA PRO A 330 1.43 15.77 6.02
C PRO A 330 -0.09 15.64 6.23
N TYR A 331 -0.53 14.49 6.75
CA TYR A 331 -1.86 14.29 7.30
C TYR A 331 -1.73 14.42 8.82
N SER A 332 -2.22 15.52 9.39
CA SER A 332 -2.15 15.84 10.83
C SER A 332 -2.84 14.79 11.70
N PHE A 333 -2.16 13.68 11.98
CA PHE A 333 -2.57 12.69 12.96
C PHE A 333 -1.97 13.07 14.31
N MET A 334 -2.78 13.02 15.37
CA MET A 334 -2.28 13.26 16.73
C MET A 334 -1.31 12.13 17.08
N ASP A 335 -0.06 12.49 17.36
CA ASP A 335 0.99 11.52 17.71
C ASP A 335 1.41 11.75 19.17
N PHE A 336 1.25 10.71 19.99
CA PHE A 336 1.67 10.73 21.40
C PHE A 336 3.14 10.34 21.56
N ASN A 337 3.74 9.69 20.56
CA ASN A 337 5.11 9.22 20.59
C ASN A 337 6.00 10.29 19.94
N LYS A 338 6.26 11.37 20.69
CA LYS A 338 7.08 12.52 20.24
C LYS A 338 8.59 12.20 20.15
N GLY A 339 8.96 11.02 19.67
CA GLY A 339 10.31 10.77 19.15
C GLY A 339 11.36 10.61 20.22
N GLU A 340 11.10 9.72 21.19
CA GLU A 340 12.14 9.19 22.10
C GLU A 340 13.20 8.33 21.35
N ASN A 341 13.04 8.17 20.03
CA ASN A 341 14.05 7.59 19.15
C ASN A 341 15.34 8.42 19.20
N ARG A 342 16.45 7.77 19.55
CA ARG A 342 17.76 8.43 19.63
C ARG A 342 18.87 7.48 19.22
N VAL A 343 20.04 8.06 18.96
CA VAL A 343 21.28 7.31 18.84
C VAL A 343 22.21 7.79 19.93
N GLU A 344 22.90 6.87 20.61
CA GLU A 344 23.95 7.21 21.58
C GLU A 344 25.29 6.70 21.09
N ILE A 345 26.34 7.50 21.33
CA ILE A 345 27.74 7.14 21.08
C ILE A 345 28.49 7.27 22.39
N GLY A 346 29.02 6.16 22.91
CA GLY A 346 29.75 6.16 24.18
C GLY A 346 28.92 6.65 25.37
N GLY A 347 27.60 6.48 25.31
CA GLY A 347 26.64 6.94 26.32
C GLY A 347 26.22 8.41 26.19
N VAL A 348 26.59 9.10 25.09
CA VAL A 348 26.18 10.48 24.82
C VAL A 348 25.20 10.50 23.65
N PRO A 349 24.01 11.10 23.79
CA PRO A 349 23.06 11.26 22.69
C PRO A 349 23.65 12.04 21.51
N ALA A 350 23.57 11.43 20.33
CA ALA A 350 24.02 11.99 19.07
C ALA A 350 22.90 12.75 18.36
N VAL A 351 23.27 13.85 17.69
CA VAL A 351 22.33 14.64 16.89
C VAL A 351 22.03 13.89 15.61
N ILE A 352 20.77 13.54 15.38
CA ILE A 352 20.34 12.83 14.19
C ILE A 352 20.29 13.80 13.01
N TYR A 353 21.15 13.59 12.02
CA TYR A 353 21.11 14.32 10.75
C TYR A 353 20.09 13.70 9.80
N ARG A 354 20.03 12.36 9.78
CA ARG A 354 19.14 11.59 8.90
C ARG A 354 18.85 10.22 9.49
N TRP A 355 17.63 9.74 9.34
CA TRP A 355 17.26 8.38 9.74
C TRP A 355 16.21 7.81 8.78
N HIS A 356 16.62 6.76 8.07
CA HIS A 356 15.81 5.94 7.19
C HIS A 356 15.85 4.48 7.63
N ASN A 357 15.08 3.64 6.94
CA ASN A 357 14.94 2.24 7.26
C ASN A 357 16.25 1.43 7.19
N ASP A 358 17.21 1.83 6.35
CA ASP A 358 18.47 1.13 6.09
C ASP A 358 19.72 1.93 6.52
N ARG A 359 19.53 3.19 6.94
CA ARG A 359 20.64 4.10 7.21
C ARG A 359 20.27 5.19 8.19
N ILE A 360 21.17 5.42 9.15
CA ILE A 360 21.11 6.54 10.07
C ILE A 360 22.42 7.32 9.98
N ASP A 361 22.36 8.63 9.74
CA ASP A 361 23.51 9.52 9.84
C ASP A 361 23.36 10.40 11.08
N VAL A 362 24.40 10.45 11.92
CA VAL A 362 24.42 11.24 13.15
C VAL A 362 25.71 12.04 13.29
N TRP A 363 25.65 13.19 13.95
CA TRP A 363 26.84 13.96 14.29
C TRP A 363 27.45 13.45 15.59
N VAL A 364 28.77 13.27 15.60
CA VAL A 364 29.53 12.92 16.81
C VAL A 364 29.48 14.10 17.82
N PRO A 365 28.88 13.94 19.01
CA PRO A 365 28.73 15.01 20.01
C PRO A 365 30.04 15.58 20.54
N PHE A 366 29.96 16.71 21.26
CA PHE A 366 31.14 17.32 21.86
C PHE A 366 31.62 16.52 23.08
N SER A 367 30.70 16.12 23.96
CA SER A 367 31.03 15.39 25.21
C SER A 367 31.22 13.88 25.02
N VAL A 368 31.26 13.41 23.77
CA VAL A 368 31.35 11.98 23.41
C VAL A 368 32.58 11.30 24.01
N LYS A 369 32.48 10.00 24.27
CA LYS A 369 33.62 9.14 24.62
C LYS A 369 33.71 7.97 23.66
N SER A 370 34.89 7.35 23.56
CA SER A 370 35.01 6.04 22.90
C SER A 370 34.12 5.03 23.61
N GLY A 371 33.37 4.24 22.84
CA GLY A 371 32.40 3.32 23.42
C GLY A 371 31.36 2.82 22.42
N PRO A 372 30.35 2.07 22.90
CA PRO A 372 29.35 1.47 22.04
C PRO A 372 28.48 2.52 21.34
N VAL A 373 28.08 2.21 20.11
CA VAL A 373 27.06 2.95 19.36
C VAL A 373 25.75 2.18 19.50
N ARG A 374 24.71 2.83 20.02
CA ARG A 374 23.39 2.22 20.25
C ARG A 374 22.29 3.03 19.62
N ILE A 375 21.38 2.35 18.95
CA ILE A 375 20.19 2.93 18.34
C ILE A 375 19.00 2.54 19.22
N TYR A 376 18.24 3.53 19.68
CA TYR A 376 17.09 3.36 20.53
C TYR A 376 15.84 3.68 19.73
N ARG A 377 14.91 2.72 19.71
CA ARG A 377 13.61 2.88 19.06
C ARG A 377 12.50 2.77 20.10
N SER A 378 11.72 3.83 20.27
CA SER A 378 10.68 3.89 21.28
C SER A 378 9.42 3.15 20.82
N ALA A 379 8.83 2.42 21.76
CA ALA A 379 7.54 1.76 21.58
C ALA A 379 6.76 1.79 22.90
N THR A 380 5.48 1.51 22.81
CA THR A 380 4.59 1.60 23.97
C THR A 380 3.82 0.30 24.15
N LYS A 381 3.42 0.03 25.39
CA LYS A 381 2.35 -0.94 25.65
C LYS A 381 1.07 -0.17 26.00
N PRO A 382 -0.05 -0.46 25.32
CA PRO A 382 -1.30 0.20 25.63
C PRO A 382 -1.86 -0.27 26.96
N LYS A 383 -2.77 0.52 27.52
CA LYS A 383 -3.68 0.06 28.59
C LYS A 383 -4.65 -0.98 28.03
N ALA A 384 -5.38 -1.67 28.91
CA ALA A 384 -6.36 -2.67 28.51
C ALA A 384 -7.40 -2.15 27.50
N GLU A 385 -7.79 -0.88 27.56
CA GLU A 385 -8.72 -0.26 26.60
C GLU A 385 -8.10 0.15 25.24
N GLY A 386 -6.81 -0.14 25.01
CA GLY A 386 -6.08 0.21 23.78
C GLY A 386 -5.52 1.63 23.73
N SER A 387 -5.77 2.44 24.76
CA SER A 387 -5.28 3.82 24.86
C SER A 387 -3.79 3.87 25.25
N CYS A 388 -3.11 4.93 24.82
CA CYS A 388 -1.74 5.22 25.26
C CYS A 388 -1.71 5.79 26.70
N CYS A 389 -0.76 5.43 27.55
CA CYS A 389 0.12 4.27 27.50
C CYS A 389 0.28 3.76 28.94
N GLN A 390 0.31 2.43 29.13
CA GLN A 390 0.61 1.82 30.42
C GLN A 390 2.13 1.81 30.67
N GLU A 391 2.89 1.49 29.63
CA GLU A 391 4.35 1.42 29.68
C GLU A 391 4.93 2.11 28.42
N ARG A 392 6.03 2.83 28.61
CA ARG A 392 6.91 3.29 27.53
C ARG A 392 8.23 2.55 27.66
N GLY A 393 8.72 2.00 26.56
CA GLY A 393 9.97 1.27 26.54
C GLY A 393 10.69 1.44 25.22
N GLU A 394 11.86 0.83 25.13
CA GLU A 394 12.80 1.05 24.04
C GLU A 394 13.33 -0.29 23.53
N LEU A 395 13.43 -0.41 22.22
CA LEU A 395 14.21 -1.46 21.57
C LEU A 395 15.60 -0.91 21.26
N VAL A 396 16.62 -1.58 21.81
CA VAL A 396 18.02 -1.19 21.64
C VAL A 396 18.67 -2.06 20.58
N THR A 397 19.29 -1.44 19.59
CA THR A 397 20.10 -2.10 18.56
C THR A 397 21.55 -1.65 18.71
N GLU A 398 22.46 -2.59 18.96
CA GLU A 398 23.89 -2.29 19.02
C GLU A 398 24.47 -2.20 17.60
N ALA A 399 25.20 -1.12 17.32
CA ALA A 399 25.79 -0.84 16.00
C ALA A 399 27.32 -0.99 15.97
N GLY A 400 27.93 -1.47 17.06
CA GLY A 400 29.37 -1.64 17.20
C GLY A 400 29.99 -0.63 18.17
N THR A 401 31.28 -0.37 18.04
CA THR A 401 32.04 0.53 18.93
C THR A 401 32.66 1.66 18.11
N PHE A 402 32.55 2.88 18.61
CA PHE A 402 33.19 4.06 18.06
C PHE A 402 34.42 4.44 18.89
N THR A 403 35.50 4.83 18.21
CA THR A 403 36.72 5.35 18.86
C THR A 403 36.83 6.85 18.62
N LEU A 404 36.82 7.63 19.69
CA LEU A 404 37.08 9.06 19.62
C LEU A 404 38.57 9.28 19.33
N VAL A 405 38.85 10.05 18.28
CA VAL A 405 40.21 10.47 17.92
C VAL A 405 40.41 11.93 18.29
N THR A 406 41.48 12.23 19.03
CA THR A 406 41.94 13.60 19.21
C THR A 406 42.91 13.92 18.08
N PRO A 407 42.64 14.90 17.20
CA PRO A 407 43.55 15.23 16.12
C PRO A 407 44.87 15.78 16.66
N VAL A 408 45.98 15.39 16.03
CA VAL A 408 47.33 15.80 16.40
C VAL A 408 47.99 16.47 15.21
N VAL A 409 48.57 17.65 15.42
CA VAL A 409 49.40 18.34 14.44
C VAL A 409 50.85 17.87 14.63
N GLU A 410 51.49 17.46 13.53
CA GLU A 410 52.90 17.05 13.53
C GLU A 410 53.80 18.15 12.97
N SER A 411 53.35 18.85 11.91
CA SER A 411 54.11 19.95 11.30
C SER A 411 53.20 20.87 10.47
N TYR A 412 53.67 22.07 10.16
CA TYR A 412 53.03 22.96 9.19
C TYR A 412 54.08 23.77 8.44
N GLU A 413 53.86 23.97 7.15
CA GLU A 413 54.75 24.75 6.29
C GLU A 413 53.97 25.50 5.19
N PRO A 414 54.43 26.69 4.79
CA PRO A 414 55.51 27.47 5.41
C PRO A 414 55.07 28.11 6.74
N LYS A 415 56.03 28.64 7.54
CA LYS A 415 55.73 29.38 8.78
C LYS A 415 55.35 30.85 8.52
N ALA A 416 55.66 31.35 7.34
CA ALA A 416 55.25 32.65 6.85
C ALA A 416 54.88 32.56 5.37
N ALA A 417 53.83 33.27 4.95
CA ALA A 417 53.42 33.34 3.54
C ALA A 417 52.60 34.59 3.25
N GLY A 418 52.55 34.99 1.97
CA GLY A 418 51.74 36.10 1.49
C GLY A 418 50.25 35.77 1.41
N LEU A 419 49.47 36.73 0.92
CA LEU A 419 48.05 36.54 0.65
C LEU A 419 47.81 35.48 -0.43
N ASP A 420 46.76 34.66 -0.28
CA ASP A 420 46.42 33.52 -1.16
C ASP A 420 47.44 32.38 -1.25
N ASP A 421 48.63 32.54 -0.64
CA ASP A 421 49.60 31.46 -0.56
C ASP A 421 49.04 30.28 0.23
N LEU A 422 49.54 29.09 -0.09
CA LEU A 422 49.10 27.84 0.51
C LEU A 422 49.90 27.51 1.76
N VAL A 423 49.20 27.17 2.83
CA VAL A 423 49.76 26.60 4.06
C VAL A 423 49.30 25.16 4.17
N THR A 424 50.26 24.26 4.31
CA THR A 424 50.01 22.83 4.49
C THR A 424 50.26 22.45 5.95
N ILE A 425 49.27 21.86 6.59
CA ILE A 425 49.32 21.35 7.96
C ILE A 425 49.28 19.82 7.86
N LYS A 426 50.30 19.14 8.40
CA LYS A 426 50.38 17.68 8.47
C LYS A 426 50.16 17.18 9.88
N GLY A 427 49.53 16.03 10.00
CA GLY A 427 49.17 15.44 11.26
C GLY A 427 48.44 14.13 11.12
N LYS A 428 47.64 13.78 12.13
CA LYS A 428 46.86 12.53 12.18
C LYS A 428 45.51 12.77 12.84
N GLY A 429 44.49 12.03 12.42
CA GLY A 429 43.19 12.05 13.06
C GLY A 429 42.37 13.31 12.78
N PHE A 430 42.68 14.06 11.71
CA PHE A 430 41.92 15.25 11.33
C PHE A 430 40.50 14.93 10.87
N GLY A 431 40.18 13.68 10.53
CA GLY A 431 38.90 13.24 10.03
C GLY A 431 38.55 13.79 8.65
N THR A 432 37.32 13.55 8.22
CA THR A 432 36.80 14.07 6.95
C THR A 432 36.39 15.54 7.07
N PHE A 433 36.53 16.27 5.97
CA PHE A 433 36.09 17.65 5.87
C PHE A 433 34.59 17.75 5.61
N LEU A 434 33.92 18.64 6.34
CA LEU A 434 32.49 18.84 6.24
C LEU A 434 32.22 20.05 5.35
N LYS A 435 31.92 19.80 4.07
CA LYS A 435 31.58 20.86 3.10
C LYS A 435 30.11 21.28 3.16
N THR A 436 29.26 20.53 3.87
CA THR A 436 27.82 20.76 3.96
C THR A 436 27.49 21.93 4.88
N ALA A 437 27.45 23.15 4.32
CA ALA A 437 26.68 24.31 4.76
C ALA A 437 26.84 24.83 6.22
N GLU A 438 27.90 25.60 6.43
CA GLU A 438 27.76 27.02 6.69
C GLU A 438 28.85 27.67 5.83
N HIS A 439 28.53 28.64 4.95
CA HIS A 439 29.60 29.50 4.43
C HIS A 439 30.34 30.02 5.66
N THR A 440 31.67 30.05 5.64
CA THR A 440 32.48 30.78 6.63
C THR A 440 31.74 32.07 6.89
N GLY A 441 31.12 32.22 8.08
CA GLY A 441 30.05 33.20 8.26
C GLY A 441 30.51 34.52 7.68
N LEU A 442 29.76 35.07 6.71
CA LEU A 442 30.19 36.25 5.95
C LEU A 442 30.64 37.36 6.91
N GLU A 443 30.03 37.38 8.10
CA GLU A 443 30.37 38.20 9.25
C GLU A 443 31.81 38.05 9.76
N LEU A 444 32.44 36.88 9.85
CA LEU A 444 33.83 36.74 10.34
C LEU A 444 34.82 37.42 9.40
N SER A 445 34.67 37.19 8.09
CA SER A 445 35.47 37.89 7.08
C SER A 445 35.13 39.39 7.07
N GLN A 446 33.85 39.77 7.07
CA GLN A 446 33.43 41.17 7.14
C GLN A 446 33.88 41.90 8.42
N LYS A 447 33.93 41.21 9.57
CA LYS A 447 34.39 41.70 10.87
C LYS A 447 35.90 42.00 10.80
N ALA A 448 36.69 41.13 10.18
CA ALA A 448 38.11 41.37 9.93
C ALA A 448 38.37 42.60 9.02
N TYR A 449 37.46 42.91 8.09
CA TYR A 449 37.60 44.07 7.20
C TYR A 449 37.06 45.40 7.78
N LYS A 450 36.05 45.39 8.65
CA LYS A 450 35.27 46.61 8.99
C LYS A 450 35.85 47.57 10.05
N ARG A 451 37.08 47.40 10.57
CA ARG A 451 37.71 48.28 11.59
C ARG A 451 36.74 48.72 12.71
N ARG A 452 35.91 47.80 13.20
CA ARG A 452 34.85 48.09 14.16
C ARG A 452 35.35 47.91 15.60
N PRO A 453 35.05 48.84 16.53
CA PRO A 453 35.57 48.80 17.90
C PRO A 453 34.89 47.75 18.79
N ASP A 454 33.76 47.19 18.35
CA ASP A 454 32.96 46.16 19.02
C ASP A 454 33.32 44.72 18.62
N VAL A 455 34.42 44.53 17.88
CA VAL A 455 34.84 43.21 17.36
C VAL A 455 36.08 42.70 18.09
N GLU A 456 35.96 41.53 18.72
CA GLU A 456 37.09 40.76 19.22
C GLU A 456 37.43 39.62 18.25
N ILE A 457 38.66 39.62 17.75
CA ILE A 457 39.17 38.55 16.89
C ILE A 457 39.54 37.38 17.81
N ASN A 458 38.97 36.20 17.57
CA ASN A 458 39.17 34.89 18.25
C ASN A 458 38.06 34.38 19.18
N GLU A 459 37.00 35.15 19.48
CA GLU A 459 35.89 34.64 20.30
C GLU A 459 34.83 33.88 19.48
N PRO A 460 34.34 32.72 19.95
CA PRO A 460 33.13 32.11 19.40
C PRO A 460 31.95 33.06 19.63
N GLU A 461 31.09 33.26 18.62
CA GLU A 461 29.91 34.13 18.73
C GLU A 461 29.06 33.72 19.94
N SER A 462 29.08 34.54 20.99
CA SER A 462 28.32 34.27 22.22
C SER A 462 26.86 34.70 22.12
N ASP A 463 26.48 35.39 21.05
CA ASP A 463 25.22 36.14 21.01
C ASP A 463 24.58 36.10 19.62
N ARG A 464 24.02 34.93 19.25
CA ARG A 464 22.78 34.83 18.45
C ARG A 464 22.30 33.40 18.18
N THR A 465 20.98 33.31 18.15
CA THR A 465 20.07 32.20 17.86
C THR A 465 20.18 31.60 16.45
N VAL A 466 21.40 31.35 15.95
CA VAL A 466 21.59 30.49 14.78
C VAL A 466 21.97 29.10 15.27
N ILE A 467 20.94 28.28 15.56
CA ILE A 467 21.10 26.84 15.76
C ILE A 467 21.41 26.23 14.39
N SER A 468 22.66 26.38 13.94
CA SER A 468 23.16 25.64 12.78
C SER A 468 23.15 24.15 13.16
N ASN A 469 22.43 23.35 12.38
CA ASN A 469 22.33 21.90 12.55
C ASN A 469 23.48 21.14 11.86
N VAL A 470 24.56 21.84 11.49
CA VAL A 470 25.76 21.25 10.86
C VAL A 470 27.03 21.55 11.65
N SER A 471 27.79 20.50 11.96
CA SER A 471 29.11 20.63 12.59
C SER A 471 30.02 21.43 11.66
N ARG A 472 30.84 22.32 12.25
CA ARG A 472 31.73 23.20 11.50
C ARG A 472 33.18 22.85 11.81
N THR A 473 33.99 22.82 10.76
CA THR A 473 35.44 22.65 10.88
C THR A 473 36.11 23.84 10.19
N GLU A 474 37.08 24.47 10.85
CA GLU A 474 37.72 25.69 10.35
C GLU A 474 39.21 25.75 10.69
N VAL A 475 39.96 26.47 9.86
CA VAL A 475 41.35 26.85 10.12
C VAL A 475 41.39 28.37 10.25
N LEU A 476 42.01 28.87 11.31
CA LEU A 476 42.14 30.29 11.59
C LEU A 476 43.61 30.70 11.53
N VAL A 477 43.91 31.74 10.75
CA VAL A 477 45.21 32.42 10.76
C VAL A 477 45.05 33.71 11.53
N ASN A 478 45.62 33.77 12.74
CA ASN A 478 45.48 34.88 13.65
C ASN A 478 44.00 35.32 13.85
N GLY A 479 43.11 34.33 13.96
CA GLY A 479 41.66 34.51 14.14
C GLY A 479 40.86 34.88 12.89
N ALA A 480 41.49 35.00 11.72
CA ALA A 480 40.79 35.11 10.45
C ALA A 480 40.65 33.73 9.80
N ALA A 481 39.44 33.39 9.35
CA ALA A 481 39.18 32.08 8.78
C ALA A 481 39.86 31.92 7.40
N ALA A 482 40.71 30.91 7.30
CA ALA A 482 41.41 30.54 6.08
C ALA A 482 40.49 29.75 5.14
N LEU A 483 40.74 29.86 3.83
CA LEU A 483 39.98 29.11 2.83
C LEU A 483 40.59 27.72 2.66
N VAL A 484 39.92 26.70 3.18
CA VAL A 484 40.33 25.29 3.03
C VAL A 484 40.29 24.89 1.55
N GLN A 485 41.43 24.46 1.01
CA GLN A 485 41.59 23.94 -0.35
C GLN A 485 41.40 22.42 -0.39
N SER A 486 42.03 21.71 0.54
CA SER A 486 41.90 20.28 0.70
C SER A 486 42.00 19.91 2.18
N TRP A 487 41.38 18.80 2.56
CA TRP A 487 41.41 18.31 3.93
C TRP A 487 41.17 16.81 3.94
N THR A 488 42.14 16.12 4.50
CA THR A 488 42.19 14.66 4.69
C THR A 488 42.47 14.36 6.16
N ASP A 489 42.51 13.08 6.53
CA ASP A 489 42.81 12.70 7.92
C ASP A 489 44.24 13.06 8.36
N THR A 490 45.17 13.23 7.40
CA THR A 490 46.60 13.45 7.68
C THR A 490 47.14 14.79 7.18
N GLU A 491 46.38 15.51 6.34
CA GLU A 491 46.84 16.74 5.69
C GLU A 491 45.68 17.72 5.48
N ILE A 492 45.92 18.98 5.82
CA ILE A 492 45.02 20.12 5.61
C ILE A 492 45.78 21.18 4.81
N VAL A 493 45.23 21.62 3.68
CA VAL A 493 45.78 22.71 2.87
C VAL A 493 44.81 23.87 2.89
N VAL A 494 45.27 25.05 3.29
CA VAL A 494 44.47 26.28 3.35
C VAL A 494 45.15 27.43 2.61
N LYS A 495 44.37 28.37 2.10
CA LYS A 495 44.87 29.67 1.62
C LYS A 495 44.88 30.68 2.74
N VAL A 496 45.98 31.45 2.83
CA VAL A 496 46.09 32.59 3.75
C VAL A 496 44.98 33.60 3.43
N PRO A 497 44.13 33.95 4.41
CA PRO A 497 43.01 34.84 4.16
C PRO A 497 43.48 36.26 3.90
N HIS A 498 42.77 36.95 3.01
CA HIS A 498 42.94 38.38 2.83
C HIS A 498 42.45 39.12 4.09
N ARG A 499 43.33 39.92 4.69
CA ARG A 499 42.99 40.79 5.82
C ARG A 499 43.96 41.97 5.92
N ASN A 500 43.54 43.00 6.65
CA ASN A 500 44.44 44.07 7.04
C ASN A 500 45.48 43.53 8.05
N LEU A 501 46.76 43.85 7.84
CA LEU A 501 47.86 43.53 8.77
C LEU A 501 48.00 44.53 9.92
N TYR A 502 47.21 45.59 9.93
CA TYR A 502 47.22 46.63 10.97
C TYR A 502 45.78 47.02 11.31
N GLY A 503 45.52 47.37 12.57
CA GLY A 503 44.20 47.83 13.01
C GLY A 503 43.77 47.34 14.39
N ILE A 504 42.47 47.41 14.65
CA ILE A 504 41.87 47.04 15.95
C ILE A 504 41.65 45.52 15.96
N GLY A 505 42.44 44.81 16.77
CA GLY A 505 42.35 43.35 16.96
C GLY A 505 41.62 42.92 18.25
N ARG A 506 41.49 43.84 19.21
CA ARG A 506 40.73 43.70 20.46
C ARG A 506 39.97 45.00 20.73
N ARG A 507 38.82 44.89 21.40
CA ARG A 507 37.99 46.06 21.75
C ARG A 507 38.82 47.10 22.51
N GLY A 508 38.94 48.29 21.93
CA GLY A 508 39.68 49.42 22.53
C GLY A 508 41.20 49.39 22.38
N ALA A 509 41.78 48.42 21.66
CA ALA A 509 43.23 48.31 21.45
C ALA A 509 43.60 48.33 19.96
N PHE A 510 44.50 49.25 19.59
CA PHE A 510 45.10 49.30 18.26
C PHE A 510 46.37 48.46 18.24
N PHE A 511 46.51 47.61 17.23
CA PHE A 511 47.71 46.81 16.98
C PHE A 511 48.37 47.32 15.69
N ASP A 512 49.64 47.68 15.84
CA ASP A 512 50.54 48.09 14.77
C ASP A 512 50.92 46.93 13.85
N ASP A 513 50.97 45.71 14.41
CA ASP A 513 51.24 44.49 13.64
C ASP A 513 50.29 43.33 14.04
N LEU A 514 49.42 42.95 13.10
CA LEU A 514 48.54 41.79 13.15
C LEU A 514 49.01 40.67 12.19
N SER A 515 50.21 40.79 11.61
CA SER A 515 50.78 39.79 10.71
C SER A 515 51.02 38.46 11.40
N THR A 516 51.47 38.50 12.66
CA THR A 516 51.90 37.32 13.39
C THR A 516 50.88 36.95 14.45
N GLY A 517 50.47 35.68 14.46
CA GLY A 517 49.55 35.16 15.46
C GLY A 517 49.40 33.64 15.38
N PRO A 518 48.47 33.06 16.15
CA PRO A 518 48.29 31.63 16.17
C PRO A 518 47.64 31.14 14.88
N LEU A 519 48.19 30.08 14.29
CA LEU A 519 47.51 29.22 13.34
C LEU A 519 46.78 28.15 14.14
N VAL A 520 45.48 28.03 13.92
CA VAL A 520 44.60 27.19 14.76
C VAL A 520 43.70 26.36 13.88
N VAL A 521 43.56 25.08 14.21
CA VAL A 521 42.55 24.19 13.64
C VAL A 521 41.44 24.01 14.67
N ARG A 522 40.18 24.22 14.28
CA ARG A 522 39.02 24.06 15.15
C ARG A 522 38.01 23.07 14.58
N ARG A 523 37.45 22.24 15.45
CA ARG A 523 36.28 21.38 15.16
C ARG A 523 35.16 21.69 16.14
N GLY A 524 34.00 22.07 15.61
CA GLY A 524 32.83 22.46 16.38
C GLY A 524 31.78 21.35 16.40
N SER A 525 31.26 21.03 17.58
CA SER A 525 30.12 20.12 17.76
C SER A 525 29.22 20.62 18.89
N TRP A 526 28.13 19.92 19.15
CA TRP A 526 27.18 20.23 20.23
C TRP A 526 26.67 18.94 20.83
N ASP A 527 26.14 19.06 22.05
CA ASP A 527 25.39 18.00 22.69
C ASP A 527 23.88 18.26 22.57
N VAL A 528 23.10 17.18 22.57
CA VAL A 528 21.63 17.26 22.66
C VAL A 528 21.25 17.77 24.06
N LEU A 529 20.19 18.57 24.16
CA LEU A 529 19.71 19.05 25.45
C LEU A 529 19.17 17.89 26.31
N PRO A 530 19.17 18.01 27.64
CA PRO A 530 18.66 16.96 28.54
C PRO A 530 17.19 16.56 28.29
N ASP A 531 16.39 17.43 27.69
CA ASP A 531 15.00 17.17 27.32
C ASP A 531 14.83 16.44 25.97
N GLY A 532 15.94 16.05 25.34
CA GLY A 532 15.96 15.37 24.04
C GLY A 532 15.83 16.31 22.85
N THR A 533 15.69 17.62 23.07
CA THR A 533 15.64 18.60 21.99
C THR A 533 17.05 19.00 21.54
N CYS A 534 17.21 19.30 20.25
CA CYS A 534 18.47 19.81 19.72
C CYS A 534 18.46 21.34 19.74
N CYS A 535 19.53 22.04 20.14
CA CYS A 535 20.82 21.56 20.67
C CYS A 535 21.40 22.61 21.63
N MET A 536 22.37 22.20 22.46
CA MET A 536 23.20 23.13 23.24
C MET A 536 24.00 24.09 22.33
N GLN A 537 24.56 25.16 22.92
CA GLN A 537 25.45 26.07 22.20
C GLN A 537 26.68 25.33 21.66
N LYS A 538 27.13 25.72 20.45
CA LYS A 538 28.27 25.09 19.76
C LYS A 538 29.54 25.23 20.59
N GLN A 539 30.19 24.10 20.83
CA GLN A 539 31.46 23.99 21.53
C GLN A 539 32.57 23.62 20.54
N TRP A 540 33.80 24.05 20.83
CA TRP A 540 34.92 23.95 19.90
C TRP A 540 36.09 23.21 20.52
N LEU A 541 36.53 22.14 19.86
CA LEU A 541 37.85 21.59 20.06
C LEU A 541 38.84 22.45 19.27
N THR A 542 39.73 23.11 19.99
CA THR A 542 40.73 24.02 19.42
C THR A 542 42.12 23.40 19.52
N ILE A 543 42.80 23.31 18.38
CA ILE A 543 44.16 22.77 18.26
C ILE A 543 45.05 23.89 17.78
N GLU A 544 45.99 24.30 18.64
CA GLU A 544 47.01 25.27 18.26
C GLU A 544 48.06 24.57 17.38
N VAL A 545 48.19 25.02 16.14
CA VAL A 545 49.14 24.47 15.15
C VAL A 545 50.52 25.07 15.40
N GLY A 546 50.58 26.36 15.75
CA GLY A 546 51.80 27.10 16.03
C GLY A 546 51.67 28.57 15.64
N GLN A 547 52.79 29.30 15.67
CA GLN A 547 52.83 30.71 15.28
C GLN A 547 52.99 30.83 13.76
N PHE A 548 52.18 31.68 13.12
CA PHE A 548 52.24 31.93 11.68
C PHE A 548 52.29 33.44 11.41
N THR A 549 53.09 33.82 10.41
CA THR A 549 53.27 35.22 10.00
C THR A 549 52.75 35.45 8.59
N ILE A 550 51.79 36.35 8.42
CA ILE A 550 51.33 36.79 7.10
C ILE A 550 52.33 37.81 6.57
N GLU A 551 53.04 37.45 5.51
CA GLU A 551 53.99 38.35 4.87
C GLU A 551 53.25 39.49 4.16
N ALA A 552 53.88 40.67 4.10
CA ALA A 552 53.34 41.80 3.35
C ALA A 552 53.36 41.59 1.82
N LYS A 553 53.74 40.40 1.37
CA LYS A 553 53.82 40.02 -0.04
C LYS A 553 52.41 39.81 -0.59
N GLY A 554 52.08 40.56 -1.65
CA GLY A 554 50.74 40.58 -2.25
C GLY A 554 49.76 41.53 -1.55
N LEU A 555 50.20 42.29 -0.55
CA LEU A 555 49.39 43.39 -0.01
C LEU A 555 49.48 44.64 -0.89
N PRO A 556 48.44 45.49 -0.88
CA PRO A 556 48.54 46.80 -1.48
C PRO A 556 49.64 47.64 -0.80
N ASP A 557 50.42 48.38 -1.58
CA ASP A 557 51.43 49.29 -1.04
C ASP A 557 50.81 50.44 -0.22
N THR A 558 51.65 51.25 0.43
CA THR A 558 51.20 52.43 1.19
C THR A 558 50.39 53.42 0.35
N GLY A 559 50.57 53.44 -0.97
CA GLY A 559 49.82 54.27 -1.91
C GLY A 559 48.35 53.85 -2.07
N TYR A 560 48.02 52.58 -1.92
CA TYR A 560 46.64 52.08 -1.93
C TYR A 560 45.78 52.69 -0.80
N TRP A 561 46.39 52.99 0.35
CA TRP A 561 45.70 53.53 1.53
C TRP A 561 45.76 55.06 1.63
N ASN A 562 46.72 55.68 0.96
CA ASN A 562 46.83 57.14 0.86
C ASN A 562 46.00 57.71 -0.29
N ASN A 563 45.67 56.91 -1.31
CA ASN A 563 44.75 57.32 -2.38
C ASN A 563 43.31 56.98 -1.99
N ASN A 564 42.55 57.98 -1.56
CA ASN A 564 41.09 57.92 -1.59
C ASN A 564 40.62 57.72 -3.05
N ARG A 565 40.44 56.46 -3.47
CA ARG A 565 39.83 55.99 -4.74
C ARG A 565 40.45 56.53 -6.05
N PRO A 566 41.07 55.67 -6.88
CA PRO A 566 41.35 55.99 -8.29
C PRO A 566 40.07 56.11 -9.16
N ASP A 567 38.90 55.70 -8.65
CA ASP A 567 37.70 55.49 -9.47
C ASP A 567 36.70 56.65 -9.43
N ALA A 568 37.05 57.79 -8.82
CA ALA A 568 36.13 58.93 -8.74
C ALA A 568 35.97 59.69 -10.07
N ASN A 569 36.63 59.29 -11.16
CA ASN A 569 36.45 59.97 -12.45
C ASN A 569 36.69 59.12 -13.72
N THR A 570 36.18 57.90 -13.77
CA THR A 570 35.95 57.25 -15.07
C THR A 570 34.57 56.60 -15.10
N SER A 571 33.68 57.18 -15.88
CA SER A 571 32.46 56.53 -16.35
C SER A 571 32.84 55.35 -17.25
N GLN A 572 32.77 54.12 -16.72
CA GLN A 572 32.63 52.87 -17.48
C GLN A 572 31.92 51.82 -16.63
#